data_AF-A0A6B3I9B5-F1
#
_entry.id   AF-A0A6B3I9B5-F1
#
_cell.length_a   1.000
_cell.length_b   1.000
_cell.length_c   1.000
_cell.angle_alpha   90.00
_cell.angle_beta   90.00
_cell.angle_gamma   90.00
#
_symmetry.space_group_name_H-M   'P 1'
#
loop_
_entity.id
_entity.type
_entity.pdbx_description
1 polymer ?
#
loop_
_entity_poly.entity_id
_entity_poly.type
_entity_poly.pdbx_seq_one_letter_code
_entity_poly.pdbx_strand_id
1 'polypeptide(L)'
;MIAEVVPTEVRAREAFDDDGPDGAVTLFATEQAVVEGVLDERRKEFTTVRGCARAALTALGVDPAPLVPGPLGAPGWPAGVVGSMTHCRN
;
A
#
# COMPACT_ATOMS: atom_id res chain seq x y z
N MET A 1 -15.80 -6.88 -0.34
CA MET A 1 -14.81 -5.99 0.32
C MET A 1 -13.71 -6.86 0.92
N ILE A 2 -12.43 -6.44 0.92
CA ILE A 2 -11.34 -7.31 1.42
C ILE A 2 -11.52 -7.64 2.92
N ALA A 3 -12.12 -6.72 3.69
CA ALA A 3 -12.37 -6.91 5.11
C ALA A 3 -13.36 -8.06 5.43
N GLU A 4 -14.18 -8.47 4.45
CA GLU A 4 -15.19 -9.53 4.62
C GLU A 4 -14.61 -10.94 4.46
N VAL A 5 -13.42 -11.07 3.88
CA VAL A 5 -12.79 -12.35 3.54
C VAL A 5 -11.56 -12.67 4.39
N VAL A 6 -11.29 -11.85 5.42
CA VAL A 6 -10.15 -12.04 6.34
C VAL A 6 -10.63 -12.21 7.77
N PRO A 7 -9.89 -12.95 8.62
CA PRO A 7 -10.15 -13.01 10.06
C PRO A 7 -10.07 -11.63 10.73
N THR A 8 -10.74 -11.46 11.87
CA THR A 8 -10.80 -10.18 12.61
C THR A 8 -9.44 -9.69 13.13
N GLU A 9 -8.47 -10.60 13.25
CA GLU A 9 -7.10 -10.33 13.65
C GLU A 9 -6.31 -9.62 12.54
N VAL A 10 -6.73 -9.74 11.28
CA VAL A 10 -6.09 -9.10 10.14
C VAL A 10 -6.53 -7.63 10.04
N ARG A 11 -5.59 -6.72 9.78
CA ARG A 11 -5.91 -5.33 9.46
C ARG A 11 -5.95 -5.17 7.96
N ALA A 12 -7.13 -4.90 7.43
CA ALA A 12 -7.34 -4.64 6.02
C ALA A 12 -7.74 -3.18 5.78
N ARG A 13 -7.26 -2.63 4.67
CA ARG A 13 -7.57 -1.29 4.16
C ARG A 13 -7.74 -1.40 2.66
N GLU A 14 -8.74 -0.73 2.14
CA GLU A 14 -9.05 -0.68 0.71
C GLU A 14 -9.48 0.74 0.34
N ALA A 15 -9.30 1.07 -0.93
CA ALA A 15 -9.76 2.30 -1.55
C ALA A 15 -10.31 1.96 -2.93
N PHE A 16 -11.33 2.70 -3.35
CA PHE A 16 -11.99 2.56 -4.65
C PHE A 16 -11.70 3.78 -5.55
N ASP A 17 -10.97 4.76 -5.05
CA ASP A 17 -10.48 5.89 -5.80
C ASP A 17 -8.97 5.99 -5.65
N ASP A 18 -8.37 6.80 -6.53
CA ASP A 18 -6.94 7.08 -6.50
C ASP A 18 -6.57 8.21 -5.53
N ASP A 19 -7.55 8.70 -4.77
CA ASP A 19 -7.33 9.65 -3.69
C ASP A 19 -6.82 8.95 -2.44
N GLY A 20 -6.95 7.61 -2.33
CA GLY A 20 -6.52 6.83 -1.19
C GLY A 20 -7.46 6.97 0.01
N PRO A 21 -7.31 6.13 1.05
CA PRO A 21 -8.31 6.02 2.12
C PRO A 21 -8.47 7.30 2.98
N ASP A 22 -7.51 8.23 2.91
CA ASP A 22 -7.49 9.49 3.69
C ASP A 22 -7.11 10.74 2.86
N GLY A 23 -7.17 10.67 1.52
CA GLY A 23 -6.72 11.74 0.61
C GLY A 23 -5.25 11.63 0.16
N ALA A 24 -4.74 12.66 -0.54
CA ALA A 24 -3.50 12.62 -1.31
C ALA A 24 -2.31 11.97 -0.57
N VAL A 25 -2.03 10.72 -0.91
CA VAL A 25 -0.98 9.92 -0.27
C VAL A 25 0.39 10.40 -0.73
N THR A 26 1.23 10.82 0.22
CA THR A 26 2.62 11.18 -0.06
C THR A 26 3.52 9.94 -0.01
N LEU A 27 4.24 9.67 -1.10
CA LEU A 27 5.25 8.61 -1.17
C LEU A 27 6.54 9.02 -0.46
N PHE A 28 7.24 8.05 0.15
CA PHE A 28 8.61 8.26 0.60
C PHE A 28 9.56 8.46 -0.60
N ALA A 29 10.68 9.16 -0.40
CA ALA A 29 11.65 9.41 -1.48
C ALA A 29 12.13 8.11 -2.17
N THR A 30 12.31 7.03 -1.40
CA THR A 30 12.69 5.72 -1.93
C THR A 30 11.58 5.06 -2.75
N GLU A 31 10.32 5.33 -2.46
CA GLU A 31 9.17 4.86 -3.23
C GLU A 31 8.96 5.71 -4.49
N GLN A 32 9.21 7.02 -4.42
CA GLN A 32 9.15 7.93 -5.57
C GLN A 32 10.12 7.50 -6.67
N ALA A 33 11.33 7.06 -6.30
CA ALA A 33 12.32 6.53 -7.23
C ALA A 33 11.84 5.27 -7.99
N VAL A 34 11.01 4.44 -7.35
CA VAL A 34 10.46 3.22 -7.99
C VAL A 34 9.47 3.55 -9.11
N VAL A 35 8.75 4.65 -8.96
CA VAL A 35 7.74 5.10 -9.94
C VAL A 35 8.27 6.20 -10.85
N GLU A 36 9.57 6.47 -10.87
CA GLU A 36 10.16 7.42 -11.80
C GLU A 36 9.98 6.93 -13.26
N GLY A 37 9.52 7.81 -14.15
CA GLY A 37 9.24 7.45 -15.56
C GLY A 37 8.05 6.52 -15.79
N VAL A 38 7.35 6.08 -14.74
CA VAL A 38 6.15 5.25 -14.81
C VAL A 38 4.93 6.10 -15.21
N LEU A 39 4.06 5.53 -16.05
CA LEU A 39 2.79 6.13 -16.48
C LEU A 39 1.93 6.58 -15.29
N ASP A 40 1.21 7.68 -15.48
CA ASP A 40 0.44 8.32 -14.40
C ASP A 40 -0.58 7.39 -13.75
N GLU A 41 -1.30 6.60 -14.55
CA GLU A 41 -2.26 5.60 -14.04
C GLU A 41 -1.57 4.62 -13.09
N ARG A 42 -0.44 4.05 -13.52
CA ARG A 42 0.32 3.08 -12.72
C ARG A 42 0.95 3.72 -11.47
N ARG A 43 1.35 5.00 -11.57
CA ARG A 43 1.85 5.78 -10.42
C ARG A 43 0.74 5.99 -9.38
N LYS A 44 -0.48 6.29 -9.81
CA LYS A 44 -1.64 6.44 -8.93
C LYS A 44 -1.97 5.14 -8.21
N GLU A 45 -2.12 4.04 -8.96
CA GLU A 45 -2.35 2.71 -8.37
C GLU A 45 -1.29 2.36 -7.30
N PHE A 46 0.00 2.56 -7.63
CA PHE A 46 1.09 2.33 -6.71
C PHE A 46 0.94 3.19 -5.45
N THR A 47 0.64 4.47 -5.62
CA THR A 47 0.49 5.45 -4.52
C THR A 47 -0.67 5.09 -3.60
N THR A 48 -1.84 4.82 -4.16
CA THR A 48 -3.06 4.43 -3.44
C THR A 48 -2.83 3.17 -2.59
N VAL A 49 -2.28 2.12 -3.21
CA VAL A 49 -2.03 0.85 -2.54
C VAL A 49 -1.00 1.00 -1.41
N ARG A 50 0.00 1.88 -1.56
CA ARG A 50 0.95 2.21 -0.48
C ARG A 50 0.29 2.97 0.67
N GLY A 51 -0.68 3.84 0.37
CA GLY A 51 -1.53 4.49 1.38
C GLY A 51 -2.30 3.46 2.20
N CYS A 52 -3.02 2.55 1.54
CA CYS A 52 -3.76 1.47 2.21
C CYS A 52 -2.86 0.61 3.09
N ALA A 53 -1.70 0.19 2.59
CA ALA A 53 -0.77 -0.64 3.35
C ALA A 53 -0.24 0.07 4.60
N ARG A 54 0.09 1.37 4.49
CA ARG A 54 0.54 2.15 5.66
C ARG A 54 -0.59 2.38 6.67
N ALA A 55 -1.80 2.66 6.23
CA ALA A 55 -2.95 2.75 7.12
C ALA A 55 -3.23 1.41 7.84
N ALA A 56 -2.96 0.27 7.20
CA ALA A 56 -3.04 -1.05 7.83
C ALA A 56 -1.92 -1.29 8.84
N LEU A 57 -0.68 -0.87 8.54
CA LEU A 57 0.45 -0.91 9.48
C LEU A 57 0.19 -0.06 10.73
N THR A 58 -0.30 1.17 10.56
CA THR A 58 -0.68 2.03 11.68
C THR A 58 -1.74 1.37 12.55
N ALA A 59 -2.73 0.69 11.95
CA ALA A 59 -3.76 -0.04 12.69
C ALA A 59 -3.24 -1.30 13.40
N LEU A 60 -2.04 -1.79 13.05
CA LEU A 60 -1.29 -2.83 13.77
C LEU A 60 -0.36 -2.25 14.85
N GLY A 61 -0.25 -0.92 14.97
CA GLY A 61 0.68 -0.26 15.88
C GLY A 61 2.12 -0.22 15.37
N VAL A 62 2.32 -0.35 14.05
CA VAL A 62 3.62 -0.24 13.39
C VAL A 62 3.73 1.11 12.70
N ASP A 63 4.85 1.80 12.93
CA ASP A 63 5.10 3.10 12.31
C ASP A 63 5.15 2.99 10.77
N PRO A 64 4.63 3.99 10.03
CA PRO A 64 4.71 4.01 8.59
C PRO A 64 6.16 3.97 8.09
N ALA A 65 6.45 3.01 7.19
CA ALA A 65 7.76 2.82 6.57
C ALA A 65 7.62 2.73 5.03
N PRO A 66 8.70 2.97 4.27
CA PRO A 66 8.69 2.78 2.82
C PRO A 66 8.55 1.30 2.47
N LEU A 67 7.61 0.97 1.58
CA LEU A 67 7.33 -0.40 1.13
C LEU A 67 7.86 -0.61 -0.29
N VAL A 68 9.17 -0.46 -0.46
CA VAL A 68 9.87 -0.59 -1.74
C VAL A 68 9.77 -2.05 -2.22
N PRO A 69 9.46 -2.31 -3.51
CA PRO A 69 9.48 -3.67 -4.05
C PRO A 69 10.88 -4.31 -3.96
N GLY A 70 10.93 -5.52 -3.42
CA GLY A 70 12.09 -6.40 -3.38
C GLY A 70 12.09 -7.43 -4.52
N PRO A 71 12.72 -8.60 -4.32
CA PRO A 71 12.80 -9.65 -5.33
C PRO A 71 11.42 -10.01 -5.90
N LEU A 72 11.34 -10.16 -7.23
CA LEU A 72 10.10 -10.46 -7.96
C LEU A 72 8.96 -9.45 -7.74
N GLY A 73 9.27 -8.24 -7.27
CA GLY A 73 8.28 -7.19 -7.01
C GLY A 73 7.55 -7.33 -5.67
N ALA A 74 7.95 -8.26 -4.80
CA ALA A 74 7.33 -8.44 -3.50
C ALA A 74 7.50 -7.19 -2.62
N PRO A 75 6.46 -6.73 -1.89
CA PRO A 75 6.60 -5.55 -1.03
C PRO A 75 7.61 -5.76 0.11
N GLY A 76 8.48 -4.77 0.34
CA GLY A 76 9.38 -4.75 1.49
C GLY A 76 8.63 -4.42 2.78
N TRP A 77 8.02 -5.42 3.41
CA TRP A 77 7.34 -5.26 4.70
C TRP A 77 8.35 -5.00 5.84
N PRO A 78 7.97 -4.19 6.87
CA PRO A 78 8.76 -4.04 8.08
C PRO A 78 8.98 -5.37 8.81
N ALA A 79 10.06 -5.45 9.58
CA ALA A 79 10.37 -6.64 10.38
C ALA A 79 9.19 -7.01 11.31
N GLY A 80 8.85 -8.30 11.35
CA GLY A 80 7.74 -8.82 12.16
C GLY A 80 6.35 -8.68 11.51
N VAL A 81 6.24 -8.13 10.31
CA VAL A 81 4.99 -8.01 9.56
C VAL A 81 5.04 -8.80 8.27
N VAL A 82 3.91 -9.43 7.93
CA VAL A 82 3.65 -10.00 6.61
C VAL A 82 2.37 -9.40 6.06
N GLY A 83 2.23 -9.38 4.74
CA GLY A 83 1.04 -8.84 4.10
C GLY A 83 1.00 -9.09 2.61
N SER A 84 -0.11 -8.66 2.02
CA SER A 84 -0.35 -8.69 0.58
C SER A 84 -0.97 -7.37 0.15
N MET A 85 -0.80 -7.04 -1.13
CA MET A 85 -1.37 -5.87 -1.76
C MET A 85 -1.90 -6.26 -3.14
N THR A 86 -3.06 -5.72 -3.50
CA THR A 86 -3.69 -5.95 -4.80
C THR A 86 -4.36 -4.67 -5.27
N HIS A 87 -4.49 -4.51 -6.58
CA HIS A 87 -5.30 -3.49 -7.22
C HIS A 87 -5.93 -4.10 -8.47
N CYS A 88 -7.09 -3.59 -8.83
CA CYS A 88 -7.74 -3.87 -10.10
C CYS A 88 -8.54 -2.62 -10.50
N ARG A 89 -9.11 -2.62 -11.69
CA ARG A 89 -10.16 -1.65 -12.00
C ARG A 89 -11.37 -1.96 -11.12
N ASN A 90 -12.05 -0.92 -10.65
CA ASN A 90 -13.39 -1.06 -10.06
C ASN A 90 -14.40 -1.59 -11.07
#